data_AF-A0A8A1M583-F1
#
_entry.id   AF-A0A8A1M583-F1
#
_cell.length_a   1.000
_cell.length_b   1.000
_cell.length_c   1.000
_cell.angle_alpha   90.00
_cell.angle_beta   90.00
_cell.angle_gamma   90.00
#
_symmetry.space_group_name_H-M   'P 1'
#
loop_
_entity.id
_entity.type
_entity.pdbx_description
1 polymer ?
#
loop_
_entity_poly.entity_id
_entity_poly.type
_entity_poly.pdbx_seq_one_letter_code
_entity_poly.pdbx_strand_id
1 'polypeptide(L)'
;EEPGAEEEHGENEATERRQRTCEPTERTRLLPQGVYLDPDDPGKGFSRLNRKQVSPYNLWSVRALRSLNILFLIITLIWWIVLLASTFVSPPGMNSRGPGFLDFFFATLTMGNLLIALIFFSVPSRPMTIWGAVLSLFLAVNLFIIVGVRRLRIEEGWVGIASATWATVVSLYLLAQTRFVAWGKREEEERLTGREETRRTLREWFAVLLETIVVTVTALATVLLMATLSVRAKDAGLPAPGNKYYVDNGKYQIHLDCVGAAPSMAANKRSATVLLEAGEMPVEDSFRSWVHEAFRNGSIDRYCYWDRPGIGWSDNAPSPHSAGMSADVLSETLALADIKGPWVVVSAGVGGIYSRIFASRHAADVTGSAARAWQAGSRLQALATWDILPTWTG
;
A
#
# COMPACT_ATOMS: atom_id res chain seq x y z
N GLU A 1 -62.30 5.41 76.26
CA GLU A 1 -62.88 5.65 74.92
C GLU A 1 -61.77 6.17 74.03
N GLU A 2 -61.45 5.43 72.98
CA GLU A 2 -60.70 5.87 71.78
C GLU A 2 -61.52 6.93 71.00
N PRO A 3 -61.00 7.70 70.01
CA PRO A 3 -60.07 7.28 68.94
C PRO A 3 -58.97 8.32 68.62
N GLY A 4 -58.01 8.19 67.69
CA GLY A 4 -57.68 7.24 66.63
C GLY A 4 -56.78 8.02 65.65
N ALA A 5 -55.59 7.50 65.32
CA ALA A 5 -54.64 8.14 64.40
C ALA A 5 -53.99 7.08 63.51
N GLU A 6 -54.56 6.85 62.34
CA GLU A 6 -53.96 6.09 61.24
C GLU A 6 -54.22 6.85 59.92
N GLU A 7 -53.31 6.66 58.96
CA GLU A 7 -53.29 7.13 57.56
C GLU A 7 -52.30 8.27 57.22
N GLU A 8 -50.99 7.95 57.17
CA GLU A 8 -50.05 8.68 56.28
C GLU A 8 -48.80 7.87 55.85
N HIS A 9 -48.81 6.53 55.96
CA HIS A 9 -47.64 5.69 55.65
C HIS A 9 -47.76 4.81 54.39
N GLY A 10 -48.85 4.92 53.61
CA GLY A 10 -49.11 4.04 52.47
C GLY A 10 -48.54 4.49 51.10
N GLU A 11 -48.23 5.77 50.89
CA GLU A 11 -47.89 6.25 49.53
C GLU A 11 -46.39 6.17 49.17
N ASN A 12 -45.49 6.18 50.17
CA ASN A 12 -44.05 6.15 49.90
C ASN A 12 -43.54 4.75 49.52
N GLU A 13 -44.10 3.67 50.09
CA GLU A 13 -43.69 2.31 49.73
C GLU A 13 -44.16 1.91 48.31
N ALA A 14 -45.30 2.40 47.85
CA ALA A 14 -45.80 2.14 46.51
C ALA A 14 -44.93 2.80 45.42
N THR A 15 -44.31 3.94 45.74
CA THR A 15 -43.43 4.69 44.82
C THR A 15 -42.04 4.05 44.73
N GLU A 16 -41.47 3.57 45.85
CA GLU A 16 -40.20 2.85 45.86
C GLU A 16 -40.29 1.46 45.19
N ARG A 17 -41.44 0.76 45.33
CA ARG A 17 -41.63 -0.56 44.69
C ARG A 17 -41.80 -0.47 43.18
N ARG A 18 -42.24 0.69 42.66
CA ARG A 18 -42.39 0.93 41.21
C ARG A 18 -41.07 1.23 40.49
N GLN A 19 -40.03 1.65 41.22
CA GLN A 19 -38.69 1.88 40.65
C GLN A 19 -37.83 0.61 40.53
N ARG A 20 -38.21 -0.51 41.15
CA ARG A 20 -37.41 -1.75 41.14
C ARG A 20 -37.62 -2.65 39.90
N THR A 21 -38.51 -2.29 38.98
CA THR A 21 -38.84 -3.11 37.79
C THR A 21 -38.42 -2.50 36.46
N CYS A 22 -37.88 -1.28 36.44
CA CYS A 22 -37.24 -0.72 35.24
C CYS A 22 -35.76 -1.07 35.23
N GLU A 23 -35.30 -1.80 34.20
CA GLU A 23 -33.87 -1.87 33.93
C GLU A 23 -33.31 -0.45 33.78
N PRO A 24 -32.21 -0.12 34.47
CA PRO A 24 -31.63 1.21 34.40
C PRO A 24 -31.24 1.52 32.94
N THR A 25 -31.85 2.56 32.38
CA THR A 25 -31.57 3.08 31.04
C THR A 25 -30.44 4.10 31.07
N GLU A 26 -29.93 4.49 29.90
CA GLU A 26 -28.83 5.46 29.76
C GLU A 26 -29.12 6.81 30.42
N ARG A 27 -30.38 7.16 30.71
CA ARG A 27 -30.79 8.41 31.36
C ARG A 27 -30.85 8.33 32.90
N THR A 28 -30.72 7.14 33.46
CA THR A 28 -30.81 6.93 34.91
C THR A 28 -29.49 7.34 35.57
N ARG A 29 -29.53 8.25 36.55
CA ARG A 29 -28.33 8.59 37.35
C ARG A 29 -28.05 7.44 38.32
N LEU A 30 -26.79 7.01 38.39
CA LEU A 30 -26.33 5.96 39.31
C LEU A 30 -26.19 6.47 40.76
N LEU A 31 -26.16 7.80 40.96
CA LEU A 31 -26.07 8.43 42.27
C LEU A 31 -27.32 9.30 42.55
N PRO A 32 -27.83 9.30 43.80
CA PRO A 32 -28.90 10.19 44.22
C PRO A 32 -28.51 11.65 44.05
N GLN A 33 -29.49 12.50 43.76
CA GLN A 33 -29.31 13.93 43.61
C GLN A 33 -28.77 14.54 44.93
N GLY A 34 -27.54 15.05 44.91
CA GLY A 34 -26.91 15.73 46.07
C GLY A 34 -25.62 15.09 46.59
N VAL A 35 -25.24 13.88 46.15
CA VAL A 35 -23.96 13.26 46.51
C VAL A 35 -22.94 13.49 45.39
N TYR A 36 -22.30 14.66 45.40
CA TYR A 36 -21.07 14.86 44.63
C TYR A 36 -19.92 14.23 45.42
N LEU A 37 -19.13 13.37 44.78
CA LEU A 37 -17.92 12.80 45.38
C LEU A 37 -16.88 13.92 45.48
N ASP A 38 -16.49 14.27 46.69
CA ASP A 38 -15.43 15.24 46.97
C ASP A 38 -14.05 14.58 46.70
N PRO A 39 -13.24 15.07 45.74
CA PRO A 39 -12.02 14.39 45.31
C PRO A 39 -10.85 14.49 46.31
N ASP A 40 -10.95 15.34 47.34
CA ASP A 40 -9.87 15.61 48.29
C ASP A 40 -10.01 14.87 49.64
N ASP A 41 -10.97 13.94 49.79
CA ASP A 41 -11.09 13.08 51.00
C ASP A 41 -10.54 11.66 50.74
N PRO A 42 -9.24 11.40 50.99
CA PRO A 42 -8.66 10.06 50.93
C PRO A 42 -9.07 9.17 52.12
N GLY A 43 -9.84 9.69 53.09
CA GLY A 43 -10.08 9.06 54.38
C GLY A 43 -11.34 8.22 54.50
N LYS A 44 -12.36 8.42 53.67
CA LYS A 44 -13.60 7.63 53.72
C LYS A 44 -14.02 7.11 52.34
N GLY A 45 -13.54 5.92 52.02
CA GLY A 45 -14.21 5.07 51.02
C GLY A 45 -13.80 5.28 49.56
N PHE A 46 -12.65 5.89 49.25
CA PHE A 46 -12.09 5.88 47.90
C PHE A 46 -11.47 4.51 47.57
N SER A 47 -12.31 3.47 47.50
CA SER A 47 -11.90 2.16 47.01
C SER A 47 -11.70 2.24 45.49
N ARG A 48 -10.75 1.46 44.95
CA ARG A 48 -10.45 1.35 43.50
C ARG A 48 -11.70 1.05 42.63
N LEU A 49 -12.82 0.66 43.25
CA LEU A 49 -14.13 0.50 42.61
C LEU A 49 -14.73 1.82 42.06
N ASN A 50 -14.60 2.96 42.75
CA ASN A 50 -15.29 4.20 42.34
C ASN A 50 -14.66 4.88 41.12
N ARG A 51 -13.34 4.79 40.95
CA ARG A 51 -12.65 5.31 39.74
C ARG A 51 -12.99 4.51 38.47
N LYS A 52 -13.55 3.30 38.63
CA LYS A 52 -13.97 2.41 37.53
C LYS A 52 -15.35 2.77 36.97
N GLN A 53 -16.08 3.71 37.60
CA GLN A 53 -17.46 4.06 37.24
C GLN A 53 -17.56 5.04 36.06
N VAL A 54 -16.51 5.80 35.73
CA VAL A 54 -16.50 6.71 34.58
C VAL A 54 -15.74 6.05 33.43
N SER A 55 -16.44 5.21 32.67
CA SER A 55 -15.88 4.50 31.52
C SER A 55 -16.71 4.84 30.29
N PRO A 56 -16.09 5.37 29.20
CA PRO A 56 -16.82 5.75 27.98
C PRO A 56 -17.65 4.59 27.39
N TYR A 57 -17.32 3.35 27.73
CA TYR A 57 -18.01 2.15 27.27
C TYR A 57 -19.44 1.97 27.81
N ASN A 58 -19.87 2.76 28.79
CA ASN A 58 -21.22 2.67 29.31
C ASN A 58 -22.25 3.16 28.26
N LEU A 59 -21.89 4.18 27.50
CA LEU A 59 -22.67 4.73 26.38
C LEU A 59 -22.83 3.69 25.26
N TRP A 60 -24.07 3.42 24.84
CA TRP A 60 -24.35 2.52 23.71
C TRP A 60 -23.73 3.04 22.40
N SER A 61 -23.76 4.36 22.17
CA SER A 61 -23.14 4.97 20.99
C SER A 61 -21.65 4.67 20.89
N VAL A 62 -20.94 4.70 22.03
CA VAL A 62 -19.51 4.39 22.11
C VAL A 62 -19.25 2.90 21.90
N ARG A 63 -20.13 2.02 22.42
CA ARG A 63 -20.07 0.58 22.12
C ARG A 63 -20.33 0.29 20.64
N ALA A 64 -21.30 0.97 20.02
CA ALA A 64 -21.60 0.83 18.60
C ALA A 64 -20.43 1.26 17.72
N LEU A 65 -19.76 2.38 18.04
CA LEU A 65 -18.54 2.83 17.36
C LEU A 65 -17.41 1.79 17.45
N ARG A 66 -17.21 1.17 18.62
CA ARG A 66 -16.23 0.09 18.78
C ARG A 66 -16.59 -1.13 17.92
N SER A 67 -17.85 -1.53 17.90
CA SER A 67 -18.31 -2.63 17.03
C SER A 67 -18.10 -2.32 15.55
N LEU A 68 -18.31 -1.06 15.14
CA LEU A 68 -18.06 -0.60 13.77
C LEU A 68 -16.57 -0.68 13.41
N ASN A 69 -15.66 -0.34 14.34
CA ASN A 69 -14.22 -0.52 14.13
C ASN A 69 -13.83 -1.97 13.92
N ILE A 70 -14.44 -2.90 14.69
CA ILE A 70 -14.20 -4.33 14.53
C ILE A 70 -14.68 -4.78 13.15
N LEU A 71 -15.84 -4.32 12.70
CA LEU A 71 -16.35 -4.60 11.35
C LEU A 71 -15.39 -4.08 10.27
N PHE A 72 -14.95 -2.82 10.37
CA PHE A 72 -13.98 -2.27 9.42
C PHE A 72 -12.65 -3.00 9.45
N LEU A 73 -12.20 -3.45 10.62
CA LEU A 73 -11.00 -4.28 10.74
C LEU A 73 -11.16 -5.63 10.03
N ILE A 74 -12.31 -6.30 10.19
CA ILE A 74 -12.59 -7.57 9.51
C ILE A 74 -12.61 -7.38 7.99
N ILE A 75 -13.32 -6.35 7.50
CA ILE A 75 -13.36 -6.02 6.06
C ILE A 75 -11.94 -5.74 5.54
N THR A 76 -11.17 -4.94 6.28
CA THR A 76 -9.80 -4.59 5.91
C THR A 76 -8.87 -5.80 5.96
N LEU A 77 -9.05 -6.72 6.91
CA LEU A 77 -8.27 -7.95 7.02
C LEU A 77 -8.55 -8.89 5.84
N ILE A 78 -9.82 -9.07 5.47
CA ILE A 78 -10.18 -9.86 4.29
C ILE A 78 -9.54 -9.24 3.04
N TRP A 79 -9.67 -7.94 2.86
CA TRP A 79 -9.05 -7.23 1.74
C TRP A 79 -7.53 -7.37 1.75
N TRP A 80 -6.88 -7.23 2.91
CA TRP A 80 -5.45 -7.38 3.08
C TRP A 80 -4.95 -8.79 2.71
N ILE A 81 -5.68 -9.84 3.10
CA ILE A 81 -5.35 -11.23 2.73
C ILE A 81 -5.48 -11.43 1.21
N VAL A 82 -6.54 -10.91 0.60
CA VAL A 82 -6.73 -10.97 -0.86
C VAL A 82 -5.59 -10.26 -1.57
N LEU A 83 -5.21 -9.07 -1.13
CA LEU A 83 -4.09 -8.33 -1.71
C LEU A 83 -2.76 -9.08 -1.56
N LEU A 84 -2.48 -9.62 -0.36
CA LEU A 84 -1.28 -10.42 -0.13
C LEU A 84 -1.20 -11.63 -1.06
N ALA A 85 -2.32 -12.34 -1.25
CA ALA A 85 -2.39 -13.46 -2.18
C ALA A 85 -2.19 -13.00 -3.63
N SER A 86 -2.78 -11.84 -3.99
CA SER A 86 -2.72 -11.27 -5.34
C SER A 86 -1.30 -10.89 -5.79
N THR A 87 -0.41 -10.58 -4.84
CA THR A 87 1.01 -10.31 -5.10
C THR A 87 1.73 -11.53 -5.68
N PHE A 88 1.36 -12.73 -5.25
CA PHE A 88 1.95 -13.99 -5.72
C PHE A 88 1.19 -14.61 -6.89
N VAL A 89 -0.14 -14.52 -6.86
CA VAL A 89 -1.02 -15.07 -7.89
C VAL A 89 -2.08 -14.02 -8.19
N SER A 90 -1.91 -13.29 -9.28
CA SER A 90 -2.81 -12.20 -9.65
C SER A 90 -4.13 -12.77 -10.19
N PRO A 91 -5.26 -12.59 -9.49
CA PRO A 91 -6.56 -13.01 -10.00
C PRO A 91 -6.90 -12.26 -11.31
N PRO A 92 -7.68 -12.87 -12.21
CA PRO A 92 -8.11 -12.20 -13.43
C PRO A 92 -8.83 -10.89 -13.10
N GLY A 93 -8.32 -9.78 -13.64
CA GLY A 93 -8.87 -8.43 -13.44
C GLY A 93 -8.31 -7.66 -12.23
N MET A 94 -7.41 -8.25 -11.44
CA MET A 94 -6.76 -7.59 -10.29
C MET A 94 -5.27 -7.28 -10.51
N ASN A 95 -4.79 -7.29 -11.75
CA ASN A 95 -3.40 -7.00 -12.06
C ASN A 95 -3.14 -5.48 -12.12
N SER A 96 -2.24 -4.99 -11.27
CA SER A 96 -1.67 -3.65 -11.39
C SER A 96 -0.49 -3.68 -12.36
N ARG A 97 -0.39 -2.64 -13.20
CA ARG A 97 0.74 -2.46 -14.14
C ARG A 97 1.89 -1.69 -13.48
N GLY A 98 1.59 -0.95 -12.42
CA GLY A 98 2.54 -0.24 -11.57
C GLY A 98 3.19 -1.15 -10.52
N PRO A 99 3.98 -0.57 -9.59
CA PRO A 99 4.63 -1.30 -8.50
C PRO A 99 3.58 -2.03 -7.65
N GLY A 100 3.55 -3.36 -7.73
CA GLY A 100 2.46 -4.21 -7.20
C GLY A 100 2.37 -4.33 -5.67
N PHE A 101 2.92 -3.38 -4.91
CA PHE A 101 2.89 -3.37 -3.45
C PHE A 101 2.13 -2.18 -2.85
N LEU A 102 1.82 -1.13 -3.61
CA LEU A 102 1.26 0.11 -3.08
C LEU A 102 -0.15 -0.06 -2.48
N ASP A 103 -1.00 -0.80 -3.16
CA ASP A 103 -2.31 -1.26 -2.68
C ASP A 103 -2.20 -1.99 -1.35
N PHE A 104 -1.27 -2.94 -1.25
CA PHE A 104 -0.98 -3.69 -0.04
C PHE A 104 -0.48 -2.80 1.10
N PHE A 105 0.35 -1.78 0.80
CA PHE A 105 0.78 -0.79 1.78
C PHE A 105 -0.40 0.01 2.35
N PHE A 106 -1.33 0.50 1.52
CA PHE A 106 -2.52 1.21 2.00
C PHE A 106 -3.39 0.33 2.91
N ALA A 107 -3.61 -0.93 2.53
CA ALA A 107 -4.36 -1.87 3.36
C ALA A 107 -3.65 -2.14 4.70
N THR A 108 -2.33 -2.28 4.69
CA THR A 108 -1.52 -2.50 5.90
C THR A 108 -1.59 -1.30 6.86
N LEU A 109 -1.47 -0.08 6.33
CA LEU A 109 -1.61 1.15 7.11
C LEU A 109 -3.02 1.25 7.73
N THR A 110 -4.06 0.97 6.94
CA THR A 110 -5.46 1.01 7.38
C THR A 110 -5.70 0.00 8.51
N MET A 111 -5.23 -1.23 8.34
CA MET A 111 -5.33 -2.28 9.35
C MET A 111 -4.59 -1.89 10.64
N GLY A 112 -3.37 -1.38 10.54
CA GLY A 112 -2.59 -0.89 11.69
C GLY A 112 -3.30 0.22 12.45
N ASN A 113 -3.85 1.22 11.73
CA ASN A 113 -4.60 2.32 12.36
C ASN A 113 -5.87 1.85 13.07
N LEU A 114 -6.62 0.91 12.47
CA LEU A 114 -7.80 0.31 13.10
C LEU A 114 -7.44 -0.46 14.38
N LEU A 115 -6.33 -1.21 14.36
CA LEU A 115 -5.84 -1.93 15.55
C LEU A 115 -5.46 -0.97 16.68
N ILE A 116 -4.70 0.10 16.37
CA ILE A 116 -4.32 1.13 17.34
C ILE A 116 -5.58 1.81 17.91
N ALA A 117 -6.51 2.19 17.04
CA ALA A 117 -7.78 2.81 17.44
C ALA A 117 -8.63 1.90 18.34
N LEU A 118 -8.56 0.58 18.18
CA LEU A 118 -9.24 -0.39 19.04
C LEU A 118 -8.52 -0.58 20.38
N ILE A 119 -7.18 -0.62 20.40
CA ILE A 119 -6.37 -0.79 21.62
C ILE A 119 -6.50 0.44 22.53
N PHE A 120 -6.41 1.65 21.96
CA PHE A 120 -6.43 2.92 22.71
C PHE A 120 -7.78 3.62 22.71
N PHE A 121 -8.85 2.91 22.33
CA PHE A 121 -10.19 3.45 22.14
C PHE A 121 -10.71 4.26 23.34
N SER A 122 -10.39 3.86 24.57
CA SER A 122 -10.89 4.49 25.80
C SER A 122 -10.11 5.71 26.28
N VAL A 123 -8.99 6.05 25.64
CA VAL A 123 -8.09 7.14 26.09
C VAL A 123 -7.94 8.19 24.99
N PRO A 124 -8.99 9.00 24.71
CA PRO A 124 -8.90 10.03 23.69
C PRO A 124 -7.83 11.07 24.06
N SER A 125 -6.99 11.45 23.10
CA SER A 125 -5.90 12.40 23.32
C SER A 125 -5.87 13.52 22.27
N ARG A 126 -5.42 14.72 22.67
CA ARG A 126 -5.21 15.83 21.73
C ARG A 126 -4.15 15.49 20.67
N PRO A 127 -3.00 14.88 21.02
CA PRO A 127 -2.02 14.45 20.03
C PRO A 127 -2.61 13.48 18.99
N MET A 128 -3.41 12.48 19.40
CA MET A 128 -4.11 11.57 18.50
C MET A 128 -4.96 12.31 17.47
N THR A 129 -5.68 13.33 17.92
CA THR A 129 -6.54 14.13 17.03
C THR A 129 -5.72 14.91 16.00
N ILE A 130 -4.62 15.55 16.42
CA ILE A 130 -3.75 16.34 15.54
C ILE A 130 -3.08 15.42 14.52
N TRP A 131 -2.46 14.34 14.98
CA TRP A 131 -1.78 13.38 14.12
C TRP A 131 -2.75 12.61 13.22
N GLY A 132 -3.95 12.27 13.70
CA GLY A 132 -5.01 11.68 12.87
C GLY A 132 -5.48 12.60 11.75
N ALA A 133 -5.55 13.93 12.01
CA ALA A 133 -5.85 14.92 10.97
C ALA A 133 -4.71 15.04 9.94
N VAL A 134 -3.46 15.07 10.39
CA VAL A 134 -2.27 15.07 9.52
C VAL A 134 -2.25 13.82 8.63
N LEU A 135 -2.48 12.64 9.22
CA LEU A 135 -2.54 11.38 8.50
C LEU A 135 -3.66 11.37 7.44
N SER A 136 -4.86 11.83 7.81
CA SER A 136 -6.00 11.91 6.89
C SER A 136 -5.72 12.85 5.71
N LEU A 137 -5.05 13.98 5.98
CA LEU A 137 -4.63 14.92 4.94
C LEU A 137 -3.66 14.27 3.95
N PHE A 138 -2.59 13.63 4.44
CA PHE A 138 -1.60 13.00 3.55
C PHE A 138 -2.18 11.82 2.76
N LEU A 139 -3.05 11.00 3.36
CA LEU A 139 -3.77 9.94 2.64
C LEU A 139 -4.67 10.52 1.53
N ALA A 140 -5.39 11.61 1.81
CA ALA A 140 -6.20 12.28 0.80
C ALA A 140 -5.34 12.85 -0.34
N VAL A 141 -4.21 13.50 -0.03
CA VAL A 141 -3.27 13.99 -1.05
C VAL A 141 -2.74 12.86 -1.92
N ASN A 142 -2.36 11.72 -1.32
CA ASN A 142 -1.94 10.53 -2.06
C ASN A 142 -3.01 10.03 -3.03
N LEU A 143 -4.27 9.95 -2.56
CA LEU A 143 -5.41 9.58 -3.41
C LEU A 143 -5.60 10.57 -4.58
N PHE A 144 -5.52 11.88 -4.32
CA PHE A 144 -5.64 12.89 -5.37
C PHE A 144 -4.52 12.80 -6.41
N ILE A 145 -3.27 12.52 -6.01
CA ILE A 145 -2.17 12.32 -6.94
C ILE A 145 -2.43 11.09 -7.84
N ILE A 146 -2.84 9.96 -7.25
CA ILE A 146 -3.13 8.71 -7.98
C ILE A 146 -4.26 8.94 -9.01
N VAL A 147 -5.35 9.58 -8.59
CA VAL A 147 -6.49 9.82 -9.48
C VAL A 147 -6.18 10.91 -10.51
N GLY A 148 -5.42 11.95 -10.13
CA GLY A 148 -5.12 13.11 -10.97
C GLY A 148 -4.21 12.80 -12.16
N VAL A 149 -3.21 11.94 -11.97
CA VAL A 149 -2.24 11.62 -13.03
C VAL A 149 -2.69 10.39 -13.82
N ARG A 150 -2.97 10.57 -15.12
CA ARG A 150 -3.49 9.50 -16.00
C ARG A 150 -2.64 8.22 -15.96
N ARG A 151 -1.31 8.36 -15.98
CA ARG A 151 -0.40 7.22 -15.97
C ARG A 151 -0.49 6.44 -14.66
N LEU A 152 -0.44 7.12 -13.51
CA LEU A 152 -0.62 6.49 -12.20
C LEU A 152 -1.99 5.80 -12.08
N ARG A 153 -3.06 6.44 -12.57
CA ARG A 153 -4.40 5.83 -12.56
C ARG A 153 -4.45 4.50 -13.31
N ILE A 154 -3.75 4.39 -14.45
CA ILE A 154 -3.67 3.17 -15.26
C ILE A 154 -2.75 2.14 -14.60
N GLU A 155 -1.62 2.58 -14.04
CA GLU A 155 -0.63 1.74 -13.38
C GLU A 155 -1.19 1.09 -12.10
N GLU A 156 -1.82 1.86 -11.22
CA GLU A 156 -2.41 1.38 -9.96
C GLU A 156 -3.72 0.61 -10.18
N GLY A 157 -4.43 0.89 -11.28
CA GLY A 157 -5.71 0.28 -11.59
C GLY A 157 -6.79 0.55 -10.53
N TRP A 158 -7.89 -0.21 -10.60
CA TRP A 158 -9.00 -0.02 -9.64
C TRP A 158 -8.65 -0.52 -8.24
N VAL A 159 -7.78 -1.53 -8.12
CA VAL A 159 -7.37 -2.15 -6.84
C VAL A 159 -6.60 -1.15 -5.97
N GLY A 160 -5.63 -0.44 -6.56
CA GLY A 160 -4.88 0.62 -5.87
C GLY A 160 -5.77 1.80 -5.51
N ILE A 161 -6.64 2.25 -6.41
CA ILE A 161 -7.57 3.36 -6.15
C ILE A 161 -8.54 3.00 -5.02
N ALA A 162 -9.11 1.79 -5.02
CA ALA A 162 -10.00 1.33 -3.96
C ALA A 162 -9.29 1.28 -2.61
N SER A 163 -8.05 0.78 -2.57
CA SER A 163 -7.26 0.69 -1.33
C SER A 163 -6.89 2.06 -0.77
N ALA A 164 -6.47 3.00 -1.63
CA ALA A 164 -6.18 4.38 -1.23
C ALA A 164 -7.44 5.13 -0.77
N THR A 165 -8.57 4.90 -1.45
CA THR A 165 -9.87 5.48 -1.08
C THR A 165 -10.32 4.95 0.28
N TRP A 166 -10.28 3.63 0.48
CA TRP A 166 -10.63 2.99 1.74
C TRP A 166 -9.77 3.50 2.89
N ALA A 167 -8.44 3.58 2.70
CA ALA A 167 -7.53 4.13 3.69
C ALA A 167 -7.89 5.57 4.08
N THR A 168 -8.21 6.42 3.10
CA THR A 168 -8.61 7.81 3.33
C THR A 168 -9.93 7.89 4.10
N VAL A 169 -10.95 7.14 3.68
CA VAL A 169 -12.27 7.10 4.33
C VAL A 169 -12.16 6.62 5.77
N VAL A 170 -11.43 5.51 6.01
CA VAL A 170 -11.22 4.98 7.35
C VAL A 170 -10.44 5.98 8.21
N SER A 171 -9.44 6.67 7.67
CA SER A 171 -8.68 7.68 8.43
C SER A 171 -9.55 8.86 8.89
N LEU A 172 -10.43 9.36 8.02
CA LEU A 172 -11.38 10.43 8.34
C LEU A 172 -12.42 9.96 9.37
N TYR A 173 -12.89 8.72 9.22
CA TYR A 173 -13.78 8.08 10.18
C TYR A 173 -13.12 7.95 11.56
N LEU A 174 -11.87 7.49 11.64
CA LEU A 174 -11.13 7.37 12.90
C LEU A 174 -10.93 8.75 13.56
N LEU A 175 -10.65 9.79 12.77
CA LEU A 175 -10.56 11.16 13.28
C LEU A 175 -11.90 11.63 13.88
N ALA A 176 -13.01 11.39 13.19
CA ALA A 176 -14.35 11.71 13.69
C ALA A 176 -14.66 10.90 14.97
N GLN A 177 -14.38 9.60 14.97
CA GLN A 177 -14.58 8.72 16.11
C GLN A 177 -13.78 9.19 17.34
N THR A 178 -12.51 9.58 17.19
CA THR A 178 -11.72 10.14 18.30
C THR A 178 -12.39 11.38 18.90
N ARG A 179 -12.95 12.26 18.08
CA ARG A 179 -13.69 13.44 18.53
C ARG A 179 -14.98 13.06 19.25
N PHE A 180 -15.74 12.11 18.70
CA PHE A 180 -16.98 11.64 19.31
C PHE A 180 -16.75 10.94 20.65
N VAL A 181 -15.73 10.09 20.76
CA VAL A 181 -15.39 9.42 22.03
C VAL A 181 -14.87 10.44 23.05
N ALA A 182 -14.09 11.45 22.62
CA ALA A 182 -13.67 12.54 23.50
C ALA A 182 -14.85 13.35 24.02
N TRP A 183 -15.84 13.63 23.17
CA TRP A 183 -17.06 14.33 23.56
C TRP A 183 -17.92 13.49 24.51
N GLY A 184 -18.17 12.22 24.18
CA GLY A 184 -18.95 11.31 25.02
C GLY A 184 -18.33 11.10 26.41
N LYS A 185 -16.99 11.03 26.48
CA LYS A 185 -16.28 10.96 27.76
C LYS A 185 -16.50 12.21 28.63
N ARG A 186 -16.45 13.41 28.04
CA ARG A 186 -16.67 14.68 28.77
C ARG A 186 -18.09 14.77 29.30
N GLU A 187 -19.09 14.44 28.48
CA GLU A 187 -20.49 14.43 28.89
C GLU A 187 -20.73 13.48 30.08
N GLU A 188 -20.09 12.30 30.06
CA GLU A 188 -20.22 11.34 31.14
C GLU A 188 -19.47 11.77 32.42
N GLU A 189 -18.31 12.42 32.29
CA GLU A 189 -17.61 13.06 33.41
C GLU A 189 -18.46 14.18 34.03
N GLU A 190 -18.93 15.15 33.24
CA GLU A 190 -19.77 16.26 33.72
C GLU A 190 -21.05 15.76 34.40
N ARG A 191 -21.68 14.71 33.86
CA ARG A 191 -22.88 14.11 34.45
C ARG A 191 -22.65 13.43 35.79
N LEU A 192 -21.52 12.74 35.96
CA LEU A 192 -21.25 11.90 37.14
C LEU A 192 -20.49 12.64 38.25
N THR A 193 -19.53 13.50 37.89
CA THR A 193 -18.67 14.21 38.84
C THR A 193 -18.96 15.71 38.90
N GLY A 194 -19.74 16.26 37.96
CA GLY A 194 -20.03 17.70 37.89
C GLY A 194 -18.90 18.55 37.31
N ARG A 195 -17.79 17.94 36.86
CA ARG A 195 -16.62 18.65 36.29
C ARG A 195 -15.80 17.71 35.38
N GLU A 196 -15.23 18.25 34.30
CA GLU A 196 -14.26 17.52 33.45
C GLU A 196 -12.99 17.10 34.25
N GLU A 197 -12.61 15.83 34.19
CA GLU A 197 -11.38 15.33 34.81
C GLU A 197 -10.18 15.49 33.86
N THR A 198 -9.24 16.37 34.21
CA THR A 198 -8.05 16.65 33.39
C THR A 198 -6.81 15.84 33.76
N ARG A 199 -6.84 15.14 34.90
CA ARG A 199 -5.69 14.38 35.42
C ARG A 199 -5.60 13.00 34.75
N ARG A 200 -4.40 12.60 34.32
CA ARG A 200 -4.12 11.29 33.72
C ARG A 200 -3.17 10.47 34.59
N THR A 201 -3.40 9.18 34.65
CA THR A 201 -2.52 8.21 35.32
C THR A 201 -1.24 7.97 34.50
N LEU A 202 -0.18 7.48 35.15
CA LEU A 202 1.07 7.11 34.45
C LEU A 202 0.86 6.08 33.34
N ARG A 203 -0.09 5.15 33.51
CA ARG A 203 -0.44 4.16 32.49
C ARG A 203 -1.09 4.79 31.26
N GLU A 204 -1.99 5.76 31.46
CA GLU A 204 -2.61 6.51 30.36
C GLU A 204 -1.60 7.40 29.66
N TRP A 205 -0.67 8.03 30.38
CA TRP A 205 0.43 8.78 29.78
C TRP A 205 1.32 7.88 28.91
N PHE A 206 1.69 6.70 29.40
CA PHE A 206 2.46 5.74 28.62
C PHE A 206 1.70 5.25 27.38
N ALA A 207 0.41 4.96 27.52
CA ALA A 207 -0.46 4.57 26.40
C ALA A 207 -0.51 5.67 25.32
N VAL A 208 -0.69 6.92 25.72
CA VAL A 208 -0.75 8.08 24.81
C VAL A 208 0.60 8.33 24.14
N LEU A 209 1.71 8.15 24.88
CA LEU A 209 3.05 8.25 24.30
C LEU A 209 3.27 7.18 23.22
N LEU A 210 2.98 5.92 23.53
CA LEU A 210 3.13 4.81 22.59
C LEU A 210 2.26 5.01 21.35
N GLU A 211 0.98 5.34 21.55
CA GLU A 211 0.05 5.67 20.47
C GLU A 211 0.61 6.79 19.59
N THR A 212 1.05 7.90 20.20
CA THR A 212 1.57 9.06 19.47
C THR A 212 2.80 8.67 18.64
N ILE A 213 3.71 7.86 19.18
CA ILE A 213 4.88 7.37 18.45
C ILE A 213 4.44 6.57 17.22
N VAL A 214 3.54 5.62 17.38
CA VAL A 214 3.11 4.76 16.28
C VAL A 214 2.41 5.58 15.20
N VAL A 215 1.45 6.43 15.54
CA VAL A 215 0.74 7.27 14.56
C VAL A 215 1.68 8.26 13.88
N THR A 216 2.70 8.78 14.59
CA THR A 216 3.73 9.65 13.99
C THR A 216 4.54 8.89 12.94
N VAL A 217 4.95 7.65 13.23
CA VAL A 217 5.65 6.78 12.26
C VAL A 217 4.76 6.47 11.06
N THR A 218 3.48 6.16 11.29
CA THR A 218 2.49 5.94 10.23
C THR A 218 2.31 7.19 9.36
N ALA A 219 2.21 8.38 9.97
CA ALA A 219 2.13 9.64 9.25
C ALA A 219 3.39 9.89 8.41
N LEU A 220 4.59 9.65 8.96
CA LEU A 220 5.83 9.75 8.21
C LEU A 220 5.85 8.79 7.01
N ALA A 221 5.37 7.55 7.18
CA ALA A 221 5.24 6.61 6.07
C ALA A 221 4.33 7.17 4.95
N THR A 222 3.21 7.82 5.29
CA THR A 222 2.34 8.45 4.28
C THR A 222 2.97 9.65 3.57
N VAL A 223 3.86 10.38 4.25
CA VAL A 223 4.66 11.47 3.64
C VAL A 223 5.69 10.90 2.66
N LEU A 224 6.37 9.82 3.03
CA LEU A 224 7.31 9.14 2.13
C LEU A 224 6.60 8.56 0.90
N LEU A 225 5.41 7.96 1.09
CA LEU A 225 4.56 7.53 -0.02
C LEU A 225 4.19 8.69 -0.94
N MET A 226 3.85 9.85 -0.38
CA MET A 226 3.57 11.07 -1.16
C MET A 226 4.78 11.52 -1.97
N ALA A 227 5.98 11.48 -1.39
CA ALA A 227 7.20 11.80 -2.11
C ALA A 227 7.43 10.83 -3.28
N THR A 228 7.26 9.52 -3.07
CA THR A 228 7.36 8.50 -4.13
C THR A 228 6.34 8.72 -5.25
N LEU A 229 5.07 8.97 -4.90
CA LEU A 229 4.02 9.26 -5.89
C LEU A 229 4.28 10.56 -6.64
N SER A 230 4.85 11.58 -5.98
CA SER A 230 5.21 12.85 -6.60
C SER A 230 6.34 12.69 -7.62
N VAL A 231 7.36 11.88 -7.31
CA VAL A 231 8.42 11.54 -8.26
C VAL A 231 7.84 10.78 -9.45
N ARG A 232 7.03 9.74 -9.21
CA ARG A 232 6.35 9.00 -10.29
C ARG A 232 5.43 9.87 -11.14
N ALA A 233 4.72 10.81 -10.52
CA ALA A 233 3.88 11.76 -11.22
C ALA A 233 4.68 12.68 -12.16
N LYS A 234 5.89 13.07 -11.74
CA LYS A 234 6.82 13.82 -12.57
C LYS A 234 7.39 12.97 -13.70
N ASP A 235 7.81 11.74 -13.41
CA ASP A 235 8.36 10.81 -14.39
C ASP A 235 7.32 10.36 -15.42
N ALA A 236 6.03 10.38 -15.04
CA ALA A 236 4.93 10.13 -15.95
C ALA A 236 4.82 11.15 -17.10
N GLY A 237 5.37 12.35 -16.92
CA GLY A 237 5.45 13.38 -17.96
C GLY A 237 6.61 13.19 -18.95
N LEU A 238 7.54 12.26 -18.68
CA LEU A 238 8.68 12.01 -19.56
C LEU A 238 8.27 11.05 -20.70
N PRO A 239 8.56 11.39 -21.96
CA PRO A 239 8.36 10.45 -23.06
C PRO A 239 9.37 9.31 -22.97
N ALA A 240 8.89 8.07 -23.13
CA ALA A 240 9.79 6.92 -23.28
C ALA A 240 10.54 7.02 -24.61
N PRO A 241 11.82 6.66 -24.68
CA PRO A 241 12.49 6.45 -25.96
C PRO A 241 11.83 5.29 -26.72
N GLY A 242 11.82 5.32 -28.04
CA GLY A 242 11.18 4.26 -28.85
C GLY A 242 9.67 4.15 -28.67
N ASN A 243 9.15 2.93 -28.75
CA ASN A 243 7.71 2.63 -28.75
C ASN A 243 7.34 1.66 -27.62
N LYS A 244 6.05 1.69 -27.25
CA LYS A 244 5.45 0.72 -26.32
C LYS A 244 4.38 -0.11 -27.03
N TYR A 245 4.45 -1.43 -26.88
CA TYR A 245 3.56 -2.38 -27.52
C TYR A 245 2.71 -3.11 -26.49
N TYR A 246 1.42 -3.22 -26.77
CA TYR A 246 0.50 -4.00 -25.94
C TYR A 246 0.67 -5.49 -26.22
N VAL A 247 1.00 -6.26 -25.20
CA VAL A 247 1.25 -7.71 -25.27
C VAL A 247 0.26 -8.49 -24.39
N ASP A 248 0.23 -9.81 -24.54
CA ASP A 248 -0.63 -10.72 -23.77
C ASP A 248 -2.11 -10.27 -23.82
N ASN A 249 -2.64 -10.12 -25.04
CA ASN A 249 -3.99 -9.62 -25.32
C ASN A 249 -4.29 -8.23 -24.73
N GLY A 250 -3.29 -7.36 -24.65
CA GLY A 250 -3.44 -5.98 -24.20
C GLY A 250 -3.47 -5.80 -22.68
N LYS A 251 -2.99 -6.80 -21.92
CA LYS A 251 -2.93 -6.71 -20.46
C LYS A 251 -1.93 -5.68 -19.97
N TYR A 252 -0.77 -5.55 -20.61
CA TYR A 252 0.30 -4.61 -20.22
C TYR A 252 1.13 -4.18 -21.43
N GLN A 253 1.93 -3.12 -21.28
CA GLN A 253 2.78 -2.57 -22.33
C GLN A 253 4.26 -2.90 -22.13
N ILE A 254 4.94 -3.22 -23.23
CA ILE A 254 6.39 -3.47 -23.27
C ILE A 254 7.08 -2.45 -24.14
N HIS A 255 8.15 -1.89 -23.60
CA HIS A 255 9.03 -0.94 -24.26
C HIS A 255 10.02 -1.65 -25.17
N LEU A 256 10.18 -1.10 -26.38
CA LEU A 256 11.17 -1.52 -27.36
C LEU A 256 11.62 -0.29 -28.15
N ASP A 257 12.93 -0.08 -28.21
CA ASP A 257 13.56 0.97 -29.00
C ASP A 257 14.63 0.40 -29.94
N CYS A 258 14.69 0.94 -31.15
CA CYS A 258 15.58 0.48 -32.22
C CYS A 258 16.34 1.64 -32.83
N VAL A 259 17.65 1.44 -32.98
CA VAL A 259 18.57 2.42 -33.57
C VAL A 259 19.25 1.81 -34.78
N GLY A 260 19.23 2.56 -35.89
CA GLY A 260 19.77 2.12 -37.19
C GLY A 260 18.68 1.82 -38.22
N ALA A 261 19.06 1.82 -39.50
CA ALA A 261 18.14 1.53 -40.59
C ALA A 261 17.66 0.07 -40.53
N ALA A 262 16.43 -0.19 -40.97
CA ALA A 262 15.95 -1.57 -41.09
C ALA A 262 16.86 -2.36 -42.04
N PRO A 263 17.19 -3.62 -41.72
CA PRO A 263 18.04 -4.41 -42.59
C PRO A 263 17.39 -4.55 -43.97
N SER A 264 18.11 -4.16 -45.02
CA SER A 264 17.65 -4.34 -46.39
C SER A 264 17.74 -5.81 -46.76
N MET A 265 16.62 -6.43 -47.14
CA MET A 265 16.57 -7.80 -47.64
C MET A 265 17.08 -7.93 -49.09
N ALA A 266 17.75 -6.91 -49.63
CA ALA A 266 18.41 -6.99 -50.92
C ALA A 266 19.49 -8.09 -50.88
N ALA A 267 19.47 -8.95 -51.90
CA ALA A 267 20.11 -10.28 -51.96
C ALA A 267 21.63 -10.35 -51.69
N ASN A 268 22.32 -9.22 -51.43
CA ASN A 268 23.77 -9.16 -51.27
C ASN A 268 24.27 -8.58 -49.94
N LYS A 269 23.37 -8.19 -48.99
CA LYS A 269 23.82 -7.72 -47.66
C LYS A 269 22.78 -8.03 -46.58
N ARG A 270 22.77 -9.28 -46.09
CA ARG A 270 21.89 -9.74 -45.02
C ARG A 270 22.41 -9.20 -43.68
N SER A 271 22.00 -7.98 -43.32
CA SER A 271 22.36 -7.38 -42.05
C SER A 271 21.49 -7.96 -40.93
N ALA A 272 22.11 -8.41 -39.83
CA ALA A 272 21.40 -8.97 -38.69
C ALA A 272 21.07 -7.87 -37.67
N THR A 273 19.88 -7.93 -37.08
CA THR A 273 19.51 -7.00 -36.00
C THR A 273 20.07 -7.49 -34.68
N VAL A 274 20.86 -6.65 -34.00
CA VAL A 274 21.39 -6.98 -32.68
C VAL A 274 20.33 -6.69 -31.61
N LEU A 275 19.86 -7.71 -30.90
CA LEU A 275 18.87 -7.60 -29.82
C LEU A 275 19.59 -7.51 -28.48
N LEU A 276 19.32 -6.47 -27.70
CA LEU A 276 19.94 -6.25 -26.40
C LEU A 276 19.00 -6.65 -25.28
N GLU A 277 19.48 -7.57 -24.43
CA GLU A 277 18.80 -8.03 -23.24
C GLU A 277 19.49 -7.50 -21.99
N ALA A 278 18.73 -6.79 -21.15
CA ALA A 278 19.25 -6.17 -19.94
C ALA A 278 19.71 -7.20 -18.90
N GLY A 279 20.58 -6.79 -17.97
CA GLY A 279 20.86 -7.57 -16.76
C GLY A 279 19.91 -7.21 -15.63
N GLU A 280 20.44 -7.01 -14.44
CA GLU A 280 19.69 -6.62 -13.24
C GLU A 280 19.16 -5.18 -13.32
N MET A 281 19.78 -4.36 -14.18
CA MET A 281 19.43 -2.97 -14.47
C MET A 281 18.97 -2.83 -15.93
N PRO A 282 18.20 -1.79 -16.29
CA PRO A 282 17.80 -1.49 -17.67
C PRO A 282 18.99 -1.46 -18.65
N VAL A 283 18.73 -1.70 -19.94
CA VAL A 283 19.80 -1.72 -20.96
C VAL A 283 20.51 -0.36 -21.04
N GLU A 284 19.74 0.71 -20.85
CA GLU A 284 20.19 2.10 -20.93
C GLU A 284 21.36 2.40 -19.98
N ASP A 285 21.27 1.90 -18.74
CA ASP A 285 22.28 2.12 -17.70
C ASP A 285 23.41 1.07 -17.71
N SER A 286 23.18 -0.10 -18.31
CA SER A 286 24.10 -1.24 -18.20
C SER A 286 25.15 -1.28 -19.29
N PHE A 287 24.78 -1.45 -20.57
CA PHE A 287 25.75 -1.60 -21.65
C PHE A 287 25.32 -1.01 -23.00
N ARG A 288 24.22 -0.23 -23.03
CA ARG A 288 23.81 0.52 -24.24
C ARG A 288 24.94 1.36 -24.81
N SER A 289 25.73 2.06 -23.97
CA SER A 289 26.83 2.92 -24.41
C SER A 289 27.87 2.16 -25.24
N TRP A 290 28.24 0.96 -24.81
CA TRP A 290 29.19 0.09 -25.50
C TRP A 290 28.66 -0.38 -26.85
N VAL A 291 27.39 -0.82 -26.92
CA VAL A 291 26.77 -1.21 -28.20
C VAL A 291 26.61 -0.01 -29.13
N HIS A 292 26.24 1.14 -28.58
CA HIS A 292 26.08 2.37 -29.34
C HIS A 292 27.41 2.85 -29.93
N GLU A 293 28.53 2.63 -29.24
CA GLU A 293 29.86 2.87 -29.81
C GLU A 293 30.19 1.91 -30.96
N ALA A 294 29.88 0.61 -30.83
CA ALA A 294 30.01 -0.34 -31.92
C ALA A 294 29.15 0.05 -33.14
N PHE A 295 27.95 0.62 -32.91
CA PHE A 295 27.10 1.17 -33.96
C PHE A 295 27.74 2.39 -34.63
N ARG A 296 28.23 3.35 -33.86
CA ARG A 296 28.90 4.55 -34.40
C ARG A 296 30.18 4.23 -35.18
N ASN A 297 30.89 3.18 -34.79
CA ASN A 297 32.08 2.70 -35.48
C ASN A 297 31.76 1.85 -36.73
N GLY A 298 30.48 1.67 -37.07
CA GLY A 298 30.04 0.88 -38.23
C GLY A 298 30.25 -0.63 -38.08
N SER A 299 30.48 -1.12 -36.86
CA SER A 299 30.62 -2.57 -36.59
C SER A 299 29.27 -3.28 -36.54
N ILE A 300 28.18 -2.55 -36.24
CA ILE A 300 26.81 -3.05 -36.29
C ILE A 300 25.93 -2.04 -37.04
N ASP A 301 25.04 -2.53 -37.90
CA ASP A 301 24.16 -1.67 -38.72
C ASP A 301 22.87 -1.27 -37.99
N ARG A 302 22.39 -2.14 -37.08
CA ARG A 302 21.15 -1.92 -36.32
C ARG A 302 21.20 -2.68 -35.01
N TYR A 303 20.74 -2.04 -33.94
CA TYR A 303 20.44 -2.71 -32.69
C TYR A 303 19.07 -2.28 -32.14
N CYS A 304 18.43 -3.18 -31.42
CA CYS A 304 17.21 -2.90 -30.68
C CYS A 304 17.39 -3.36 -29.24
N TYR A 305 16.86 -2.59 -28.30
CA TYR A 305 16.83 -2.95 -26.90
C TYR A 305 15.40 -2.85 -26.39
N TRP A 306 15.10 -3.70 -25.43
CA TRP A 306 13.79 -3.76 -24.81
C TRP A 306 13.94 -3.86 -23.31
N ASP A 307 12.94 -3.37 -22.60
CA ASP A 307 12.86 -3.53 -21.17
C ASP A 307 11.93 -4.70 -20.85
N ARG A 308 12.43 -5.67 -20.08
CA ARG A 308 11.60 -6.77 -19.58
C ARG A 308 10.40 -6.25 -18.77
N PRO A 309 9.31 -7.03 -18.64
CA PRO A 309 8.19 -6.64 -17.80
C PRO A 309 8.64 -6.24 -16.39
N GLY A 310 8.25 -5.04 -15.95
CA GLY A 310 8.59 -4.47 -14.66
C GLY A 310 9.95 -3.77 -14.53
N ILE A 311 10.66 -3.58 -15.64
CA ILE A 311 11.93 -2.83 -15.68
C ILE A 311 11.76 -1.60 -16.58
N GLY A 312 12.49 -0.53 -16.25
CA GLY A 312 12.63 0.65 -17.11
C GLY A 312 11.28 1.25 -17.52
N TRP A 313 11.02 1.25 -18.82
CA TRP A 313 9.82 1.84 -19.41
C TRP A 313 8.65 0.87 -19.60
N SER A 314 8.85 -0.41 -19.32
CA SER A 314 7.85 -1.49 -19.44
C SER A 314 6.95 -1.59 -18.20
N ASP A 315 5.68 -1.95 -18.42
CA ASP A 315 4.72 -2.23 -17.35
C ASP A 315 5.06 -3.55 -16.63
N ASN A 316 4.55 -3.73 -15.41
CA ASN A 316 4.60 -5.01 -14.71
C ASN A 316 3.67 -6.05 -15.37
N ALA A 317 4.18 -7.27 -15.54
CA ALA A 317 3.38 -8.42 -15.93
C ALA A 317 2.59 -8.99 -14.71
N PRO A 318 1.42 -9.60 -14.94
CA PRO A 318 0.69 -10.32 -13.89
C PRO A 318 1.51 -11.49 -13.31
N SER A 319 1.39 -11.72 -12.00
CA SER A 319 2.02 -12.86 -11.32
C SER A 319 1.18 -14.14 -11.49
N PRO A 320 1.81 -15.33 -11.62
CA PRO A 320 3.26 -15.57 -11.69
C PRO A 320 3.84 -15.28 -13.08
N HIS A 321 5.05 -14.74 -13.13
CA HIS A 321 5.79 -14.50 -14.37
C HIS A 321 7.11 -15.28 -14.38
N SER A 322 7.40 -15.98 -15.47
CA SER A 322 8.61 -16.80 -15.62
C SER A 322 9.51 -16.29 -16.75
N ALA A 323 10.79 -16.67 -16.74
CA ALA A 323 11.73 -16.30 -17.80
C ALA A 323 11.30 -16.79 -19.20
N GLY A 324 10.62 -17.94 -19.26
CA GLY A 324 9.99 -18.41 -20.50
C GLY A 324 8.89 -17.48 -20.98
N MET A 325 8.02 -17.02 -20.08
CA MET A 325 6.97 -16.06 -20.44
C MET A 325 7.56 -14.74 -20.93
N SER A 326 8.65 -14.26 -20.33
CA SER A 326 9.34 -13.07 -20.84
C SER A 326 9.89 -13.27 -22.26
N ALA A 327 10.42 -14.46 -22.57
CA ALA A 327 10.88 -14.77 -23.93
C ALA A 327 9.72 -14.81 -24.94
N ASP A 328 8.56 -15.35 -24.56
CA ASP A 328 7.35 -15.32 -25.40
C ASP A 328 6.86 -13.88 -25.65
N VAL A 329 6.90 -13.06 -24.60
CA VAL A 329 6.56 -11.63 -24.67
C VAL A 329 7.52 -10.85 -25.57
N LEU A 330 8.82 -11.13 -25.52
CA LEU A 330 9.79 -10.55 -26.46
C LEU A 330 9.43 -10.94 -27.90
N SER A 331 9.10 -12.21 -28.13
CA SER A 331 8.71 -12.73 -29.44
C SER A 331 7.47 -12.01 -29.99
N GLU A 332 6.44 -11.86 -29.15
CA GLU A 332 5.22 -11.10 -29.47
C GLU A 332 5.54 -9.62 -29.77
N THR A 333 6.38 -8.99 -28.94
CA THR A 333 6.76 -7.58 -29.10
C THR A 333 7.49 -7.35 -30.42
N LEU A 334 8.43 -8.23 -30.79
CA LEU A 334 9.16 -8.15 -32.06
C LEU A 334 8.23 -8.34 -33.27
N ALA A 335 7.26 -9.25 -33.16
CA ALA A 335 6.24 -9.45 -34.19
C ALA A 335 5.36 -8.21 -34.36
N LEU A 336 4.91 -7.59 -33.27
CA LEU A 336 4.12 -6.35 -33.28
C LEU A 336 4.92 -5.15 -33.84
N ALA A 337 6.23 -5.14 -33.65
CA ALA A 337 7.14 -4.13 -34.18
C ALA A 337 7.61 -4.38 -35.62
N ASP A 338 7.15 -5.46 -36.27
CA ASP A 338 7.58 -5.94 -37.59
C ASP A 338 9.11 -6.11 -37.72
N ILE A 339 9.77 -6.55 -36.64
CA ILE A 339 11.21 -6.81 -36.62
C ILE A 339 11.42 -8.29 -36.89
N LYS A 340 11.92 -8.60 -38.08
CA LYS A 340 12.18 -9.97 -38.53
C LYS A 340 13.67 -10.32 -38.43
N GLY A 341 13.95 -11.62 -38.31
CA GLY A 341 15.31 -12.16 -38.30
C GLY A 341 16.04 -11.95 -39.64
N PRO A 342 17.37 -12.14 -39.67
CA PRO A 342 18.16 -12.78 -38.61
C PRO A 342 18.50 -11.87 -37.42
N TRP A 343 18.50 -12.44 -36.21
CA TRP A 343 18.83 -11.74 -34.96
C TRP A 343 20.15 -12.22 -34.37
N VAL A 344 20.88 -11.30 -33.73
CA VAL A 344 22.01 -11.62 -32.85
C VAL A 344 21.67 -11.13 -31.46
N VAL A 345 21.55 -12.02 -30.48
CA VAL A 345 21.12 -11.65 -29.13
C VAL A 345 22.34 -11.38 -28.25
N VAL A 346 22.41 -10.19 -27.65
CA VAL A 346 23.50 -9.78 -26.76
C VAL A 346 22.92 -9.45 -25.39
N SER A 347 23.49 -10.02 -24.35
CA SER A 347 22.95 -9.93 -23.00
C SER A 347 24.00 -9.64 -21.94
N ALA A 348 23.58 -9.14 -20.80
CA ALA A 348 24.41 -9.00 -19.61
C ALA A 348 23.75 -9.62 -18.38
N GLY A 349 24.56 -10.16 -17.46
CA GLY A 349 24.09 -10.66 -16.16
C GLY A 349 22.96 -11.70 -16.30
N VAL A 350 21.91 -11.54 -15.50
CA VAL A 350 20.72 -12.41 -15.57
C VAL A 350 20.05 -12.46 -16.95
N GLY A 351 20.25 -11.43 -17.79
CA GLY A 351 19.76 -11.38 -19.17
C GLY A 351 20.22 -12.56 -20.03
N GLY A 352 21.36 -13.17 -19.71
CA GLY A 352 21.85 -14.37 -20.40
C GLY A 352 20.88 -15.55 -20.30
N ILE A 353 20.12 -15.67 -19.20
CA ILE A 353 19.13 -16.74 -19.02
C ILE A 353 17.96 -16.51 -19.99
N TYR A 354 17.41 -15.30 -20.02
CA TYR A 354 16.31 -14.92 -20.91
C TYR A 354 16.71 -15.07 -22.38
N SER A 355 17.91 -14.60 -22.73
CA SER A 355 18.44 -14.69 -24.09
C SER A 355 18.64 -16.12 -24.56
N ARG A 356 19.09 -17.03 -23.69
CA ARG A 356 19.23 -18.45 -24.02
C ARG A 356 17.89 -19.12 -24.26
N ILE A 357 16.88 -18.79 -23.47
CA ILE A 357 15.52 -19.31 -23.65
C ILE A 357 14.91 -18.78 -24.95
N PHE A 358 15.09 -17.49 -25.24
CA PHE A 358 14.64 -16.89 -26.50
C PHE A 358 15.35 -17.54 -27.70
N ALA A 359 16.68 -17.65 -27.66
CA ALA A 359 17.45 -18.26 -28.75
C ALA A 359 17.09 -19.74 -29.00
N SER A 360 16.81 -20.52 -27.95
CA SER A 360 16.41 -21.93 -28.12
C SER A 360 15.03 -22.08 -28.76
N ARG A 361 14.11 -21.14 -28.52
CA ARG A 361 12.78 -21.12 -29.14
C ARG A 361 12.79 -20.56 -30.56
N HIS A 362 13.81 -19.79 -30.94
CA HIS A 362 13.93 -19.12 -32.23
C HIS A 362 15.23 -19.48 -32.96
N ALA A 363 15.64 -20.75 -32.87
CA ALA A 363 16.92 -21.23 -33.38
C ALA A 363 17.12 -21.02 -34.90
N ALA A 364 16.04 -20.97 -35.69
CA ALA A 364 16.10 -20.71 -37.12
C ALA A 364 16.38 -19.23 -37.46
N ASP A 365 15.96 -18.31 -36.59
CA ASP A 365 16.02 -16.87 -36.82
C ASP A 365 17.18 -16.20 -36.05
N VAL A 366 17.74 -16.87 -35.04
CA VAL A 366 18.88 -16.37 -34.25
C VAL A 366 20.19 -16.92 -34.82
N THR A 367 21.01 -16.05 -35.41
CA THR A 367 22.30 -16.40 -36.01
C THR A 367 23.47 -16.43 -35.02
N GLY A 368 23.27 -15.91 -33.81
CA GLY A 368 24.29 -15.94 -32.75
C GLY A 368 23.80 -15.34 -31.43
N SER A 369 24.47 -15.69 -30.33
CA SER A 369 24.21 -15.11 -29.01
C SER A 369 25.50 -14.82 -28.26
N ALA A 370 25.60 -13.67 -27.59
CA ALA A 370 26.69 -13.31 -26.70
C ALA A 370 26.15 -12.91 -25.33
N ALA A 371 26.80 -13.37 -24.26
CA ALA A 371 26.44 -13.01 -22.90
C ALA A 371 27.67 -12.50 -22.15
N ARG A 372 27.52 -11.35 -21.48
CA ARG A 372 28.53 -10.81 -20.58
C ARG A 372 28.16 -11.17 -19.14
N ALA A 373 28.98 -12.01 -18.50
CA ALA A 373 28.83 -12.32 -17.09
C ALA A 373 29.16 -11.09 -16.21
N TRP A 374 28.31 -10.82 -15.23
CA TRP A 374 28.60 -9.81 -14.19
C TRP A 374 29.47 -10.48 -13.11
N GLN A 375 30.76 -10.14 -13.03
CA GLN A 375 31.62 -10.56 -11.92
C GLN A 375 31.56 -9.51 -10.81
N ALA A 376 30.92 -9.85 -9.69
CA ALA A 376 30.93 -9.03 -8.50
C ALA A 376 32.29 -9.13 -7.79
N GLY A 377 33.04 -8.03 -7.78
CA GLY A 377 34.13 -7.81 -6.83
C GLY A 377 35.53 -8.18 -7.31
N SER A 378 36.26 -7.20 -7.86
CA SER A 378 37.50 -6.70 -7.26
C SER A 378 38.04 -5.57 -8.11
N ARG A 379 38.46 -4.48 -7.45
CA ARG A 379 39.40 -3.53 -8.04
C ARG A 379 40.67 -4.32 -8.36
N LEU A 380 40.81 -4.80 -9.60
CA LEU A 380 42.06 -5.02 -10.33
C LEU A 380 41.71 -5.66 -11.68
N GLN A 381 42.10 -4.96 -12.73
CA GLN A 381 42.19 -5.40 -14.12
C GLN A 381 40.87 -5.57 -14.89
N ALA A 382 40.66 -4.62 -15.80
CA ALA A 382 39.82 -4.76 -16.96
C ALA A 382 40.26 -5.99 -17.78
N LEU A 383 39.52 -7.09 -17.66
CA LEU A 383 39.51 -8.16 -18.65
C LEU A 383 38.05 -8.44 -19.02
N ALA A 384 37.68 -8.02 -20.22
CA ALA A 384 36.41 -8.35 -20.84
C ALA A 384 36.48 -9.80 -21.33
N THR A 385 36.06 -10.77 -20.51
CA THR A 385 35.88 -12.15 -20.98
C THR A 385 34.46 -12.31 -21.50
N TRP A 386 34.36 -12.47 -22.81
CA TRP A 386 33.14 -12.80 -23.54
C TRP A 386 33.10 -14.32 -23.75
N ASP A 387 32.05 -14.99 -23.30
CA ASP A 387 31.78 -16.35 -23.73
C ASP A 387 31.01 -16.29 -25.05
N ILE A 388 31.75 -16.29 -26.17
CA ILE A 388 31.17 -16.56 -27.49
C ILE A 388 31.02 -18.08 -27.58
N LEU A 389 29.81 -18.59 -27.40
CA LEU A 389 29.54 -20.00 -27.62
C LEU A 389 29.42 -20.26 -29.13
N PRO A 390 30.20 -21.21 -29.71
CA PRO A 390 30.04 -21.56 -31.10
C PRO A 390 28.66 -22.21 -31.32
N THR A 391 27.95 -21.72 -32.34
CA THR A 391 26.73 -22.33 -32.86
C THR A 391 27.02 -23.75 -33.34
N TRP A 392 26.22 -24.71 -32.89
CA TRP A 392 26.26 -26.09 -33.36
C TRP A 392 26.01 -26.15 -34.87
N THR A 393 27.00 -26.61 -35.62
CA THR A 393 26.85 -27.03 -37.01
C THR A 393 26.04 -28.33 -37.05
N GLY A 394 24.89 -28.29 -37.71
CA GLY A 394 24.13 -29.45 -38.16
C GLY A 394 23.57 -29.15 -39.54
#